data_AF-A0A9K3PF59-F1
#
_entry.id   AF-A0A9K3PF59-F1
#
_cell.length_a   1.000
_cell.length_b   1.000
_cell.length_c   1.000
_cell.angle_alpha   90.00
_cell.angle_beta   90.00
_cell.angle_gamma   90.00
#
_symmetry.space_group_name_H-M   'P 1'
#
loop_
_entity.id
_entity.type
_entity.pdbx_description
1 polymer ?
#
loop_
_entity_poly.entity_id
_entity_poly.type
_entity_poly.pdbx_seq_one_letter_code
_entity_poly.pdbx_strand_id
1 'polypeptide(L)'
;MVYHDAYQIYELLDKWNHQGPPNVEDMNRLFESKSNEVQRRFLYGQTLLHRAVESFPTHTDVVLCIYIAFPEALQIEDDNGFLVLHRLLFSGNWYKSHEIMALVPQFVESFPESVILPTPTGRLPLHLACQRTESEELVRYLLQSFPDACCYRDEDGKFPLDHALEVTEPRASIVEILVKQHPVLLSYQDSQGCLPLQRLLKDKSRQPSRRPSRLDTVIKVLLEGFEGSLRLQDREGRTPLLLACTHNCPLSTVYLLIRSWPEQITPNRAATIFDNERFNGELIHASLASKSVTLQNVQLWLQRYPDIVTSPDGYGRLPIHYAVASPSDEASEIVKYLLDFDNASRKTHQLAAVDNDGMLPIHIAAAATSTNSNHILLILMDEYPGGLLIANKDGRLPWHYGECSRQDIVFEETTRRFPDVEVDLELVPDEIRFDFLA
;
A
#
# COMPACT_ATOMS: atom_id res chain seq x y z
N MET A 1 40.35 15.84 -23.55
CA MET A 1 39.81 16.15 -24.89
C MET A 1 38.44 15.52 -25.09
N VAL A 2 38.29 14.20 -24.94
CA VAL A 2 37.01 13.45 -25.10
C VAL A 2 35.80 14.11 -24.42
N TYR A 3 35.91 14.44 -23.12
CA TYR A 3 34.82 15.11 -22.39
C TYR A 3 34.53 16.55 -22.83
N HIS A 4 35.52 17.26 -23.38
CA HIS A 4 35.38 18.65 -23.81
C HIS A 4 34.67 18.72 -25.18
N ASP A 5 34.99 17.81 -26.10
CA ASP A 5 34.30 17.69 -27.39
C ASP A 5 32.84 17.26 -27.21
N ALA A 6 32.56 16.32 -26.30
CA ALA A 6 31.19 15.93 -25.96
C ALA A 6 30.37 17.10 -25.39
N TYR A 7 30.96 17.93 -24.52
CA TYR A 7 30.30 19.11 -23.96
C TYR A 7 29.98 20.16 -25.01
N GLN A 8 30.87 20.37 -25.99
CA GLN A 8 30.60 21.29 -27.10
C GLN A 8 29.41 20.83 -27.95
N ILE A 9 29.24 19.52 -28.15
CA ILE A 9 28.07 18.97 -28.86
C ILE A 9 26.79 19.12 -28.02
N TYR A 10 26.88 18.98 -26.69
CA TYR A 10 25.73 19.26 -25.81
C TYR A 10 25.32 20.74 -25.83
N GLU A 11 26.26 21.68 -25.87
CA GLU A 11 25.92 23.10 -26.05
C GLU A 11 25.24 23.39 -27.40
N LEU A 12 25.53 22.58 -28.44
CA LEU A 12 24.84 22.69 -29.72
C LEU A 12 23.37 22.26 -29.65
N LEU A 13 23.02 21.25 -28.82
CA LEU A 13 21.63 20.88 -28.57
C LEU A 13 20.82 22.05 -27.98
N ASP A 14 21.39 22.78 -27.02
CA ASP A 14 20.75 23.98 -26.46
C ASP A 14 20.60 25.10 -27.49
N LYS A 15 21.52 25.22 -28.45
CA LYS A 15 21.41 26.19 -29.56
C LYS A 15 20.33 25.79 -30.56
N TRP A 16 20.25 24.52 -30.95
CA TRP A 16 19.20 24.01 -31.85
C TRP A 16 17.81 24.17 -31.27
N ASN A 17 17.69 24.14 -29.94
CA ASN A 17 16.46 24.46 -29.23
C ASN A 17 15.97 25.90 -29.49
N HIS A 18 16.89 26.86 -29.59
CA HIS A 18 16.56 28.29 -29.76
C HIS A 18 16.54 28.74 -31.23
N GLN A 19 17.30 28.08 -32.11
CA GLN A 19 17.52 28.49 -33.50
C GLN A 19 16.78 27.62 -34.52
N GLY A 20 16.19 26.50 -34.10
CA GLY A 20 15.56 25.51 -34.97
C GLY A 20 16.47 24.29 -35.22
N PRO A 21 15.91 23.21 -35.80
CA PRO A 21 16.65 21.96 -36.01
C PRO A 21 17.83 22.17 -36.98
N PRO A 22 18.98 21.52 -36.72
CA PRO A 22 20.09 21.54 -37.66
C PRO A 22 19.72 20.78 -38.94
N ASN A 23 20.28 21.20 -40.08
CA ASN A 23 20.18 20.41 -41.30
C ASN A 23 20.89 19.07 -41.14
N VAL A 24 20.34 18.01 -41.75
CA VAL A 24 20.91 16.67 -41.74
C VAL A 24 22.34 16.65 -42.28
N GLU A 25 22.64 17.47 -43.30
CA GLU A 25 24.01 17.61 -43.81
C GLU A 25 24.99 18.20 -42.80
N ASP A 26 24.56 19.19 -42.00
CA ASP A 26 25.41 19.81 -40.99
C ASP A 26 25.61 18.85 -39.80
N MET A 27 24.60 18.04 -39.47
CA MET A 27 24.70 16.92 -38.51
C MET A 27 25.68 15.85 -38.99
N ASN A 28 25.60 15.45 -40.26
CA ASN A 28 26.52 14.46 -40.83
C ASN A 28 27.95 14.99 -40.83
N ARG A 29 28.19 16.26 -41.20
CA ARG A 29 29.50 16.89 -41.09
C ARG A 29 30.01 16.95 -39.64
N LEU A 30 29.11 17.22 -38.68
CA LEU A 30 29.46 17.22 -37.26
C LEU A 30 29.93 15.83 -36.82
N PHE A 31 29.20 14.78 -37.18
CA PHE A 31 29.58 13.40 -36.90
C PHE A 31 30.89 13.03 -37.60
N GLU A 32 31.07 13.34 -38.88
CA GLU A 32 32.29 13.06 -39.65
C GLU A 32 33.55 13.78 -39.11
N SER A 33 33.39 14.98 -38.55
CA SER A 33 34.52 15.82 -38.09
C SER A 33 35.14 15.40 -36.75
N LYS A 34 34.45 14.57 -35.95
CA LYS A 34 34.87 14.16 -34.59
C LYS A 34 35.18 12.66 -34.56
N SER A 35 36.03 12.20 -33.63
CA SER A 35 36.50 10.79 -33.59
C SER A 35 35.38 9.76 -33.37
N ASN A 36 35.48 8.58 -33.98
CA ASN A 36 34.48 7.50 -33.95
C ASN A 36 33.97 7.06 -32.57
N GLU A 37 34.76 7.15 -31.49
CA GLU A 37 34.30 6.83 -30.13
C GLU A 37 33.37 7.92 -29.56
N VAL A 38 33.72 9.19 -29.77
CA VAL A 38 32.94 10.36 -29.31
C VAL A 38 31.65 10.55 -30.13
N GLN A 39 31.64 10.10 -31.39
CA GLN A 39 30.43 10.08 -32.24
C GLN A 39 29.30 9.22 -31.67
N ARG A 40 29.65 8.13 -30.96
CA ARG A 40 28.68 7.08 -30.56
C ARG A 40 28.25 7.18 -29.12
N ARG A 41 29.13 7.57 -28.20
CA ARG A 41 28.86 7.61 -26.76
C ARG A 41 29.41 8.90 -26.14
N PHE A 42 28.58 9.54 -25.33
CA PHE A 42 28.82 10.84 -24.72
C PHE A 42 29.07 10.69 -23.21
N LEU A 43 28.27 11.35 -22.36
CA LEU A 43 28.33 11.23 -20.90
C LEU A 43 27.51 10.01 -20.46
N TYR A 44 28.06 9.18 -19.56
CA TYR A 44 27.42 7.94 -19.10
C TYR A 44 27.04 6.98 -20.25
N GLY A 45 27.86 6.90 -21.31
CA GLY A 45 27.62 5.99 -22.42
C GLY A 45 26.43 6.33 -23.30
N GLN A 46 25.67 7.39 -22.98
CA GLN A 46 24.49 7.80 -23.72
C GLN A 46 24.88 8.28 -25.12
N THR A 47 24.09 7.93 -26.14
CA THR A 47 24.17 8.56 -27.47
C THR A 47 23.53 9.96 -27.44
N LEU A 48 23.75 10.77 -28.46
CA LEU A 48 23.10 12.08 -28.61
C LEU A 48 21.57 11.93 -28.60
N LEU A 49 21.10 10.83 -29.19
CA LEU A 49 19.68 10.50 -29.29
C LEU A 49 19.06 10.17 -27.92
N HIS A 50 19.78 9.47 -27.02
CA HIS A 50 19.30 9.23 -25.65
C HIS A 50 19.02 10.55 -24.92
N ARG A 51 19.95 11.51 -25.02
CA ARG A 51 19.80 12.81 -24.36
C ARG A 51 18.75 13.68 -25.04
N ALA A 52 18.69 13.67 -26.38
CA ALA A 52 17.70 14.45 -27.13
C ALA A 52 16.27 14.05 -26.71
N VAL A 53 16.04 12.76 -26.58
CA VAL A 53 14.78 12.17 -26.11
C VAL A 53 14.46 12.49 -24.65
N GLU A 54 15.47 12.55 -23.77
CA GLU A 54 15.29 12.84 -22.35
C GLU A 54 15.06 14.34 -22.06
N SER A 55 15.88 15.21 -22.67
CA SER A 55 15.90 16.65 -22.42
C SER A 55 14.92 17.45 -23.26
N PHE A 56 14.71 17.06 -24.51
CA PHE A 56 13.95 17.86 -25.48
C PHE A 56 12.76 17.11 -26.13
N PRO A 57 11.85 16.51 -25.34
CA PRO A 57 10.70 15.80 -25.90
C PRO A 57 9.79 16.67 -26.79
N THR A 58 9.80 17.99 -26.65
CA THR A 58 8.92 18.89 -27.43
C THR A 58 9.45 19.27 -28.82
N HIS A 59 10.70 18.94 -29.16
CA HIS A 59 11.31 19.28 -30.45
C HIS A 59 11.53 18.01 -31.28
N THR A 60 10.43 17.43 -31.74
CA THR A 60 10.43 16.19 -32.52
C THR A 60 11.29 16.28 -33.77
N ASP A 61 11.33 17.45 -34.41
CA ASP A 61 12.20 17.70 -35.58
C ASP A 61 13.69 17.49 -35.27
N VAL A 62 14.17 17.93 -34.10
CA VAL A 62 15.57 17.76 -33.70
C VAL A 62 15.88 16.28 -33.47
N VAL A 63 14.98 15.58 -32.78
CA VAL A 63 15.10 14.13 -32.53
C VAL A 63 15.12 13.36 -33.85
N LEU A 64 14.24 13.70 -34.78
CA LEU A 64 14.17 13.11 -36.13
C LEU A 64 15.44 13.39 -36.93
N CYS A 65 15.96 14.63 -36.93
CA CYS A 65 17.20 14.96 -37.61
C CYS A 65 18.39 14.16 -37.07
N ILE A 66 18.49 14.00 -35.75
CA ILE A 66 19.54 13.18 -35.11
C ILE A 66 19.36 11.71 -35.49
N TYR A 67 18.13 11.21 -35.46
CA TYR A 67 17.80 9.84 -35.83
C TYR A 67 18.13 9.53 -37.30
N ILE A 68 17.77 10.41 -38.23
CA ILE A 68 18.06 10.25 -39.67
C ILE A 68 19.57 10.26 -39.93
N ALA A 69 20.31 11.10 -39.20
CA ALA A 69 21.77 11.17 -39.33
C ALA A 69 22.49 9.97 -38.67
N PHE A 70 21.92 9.37 -37.63
CA PHE A 70 22.54 8.26 -36.90
C PHE A 70 21.51 7.23 -36.38
N PRO A 71 20.96 6.37 -37.26
CA PRO A 71 19.91 5.42 -36.90
C PRO A 71 20.41 4.26 -36.01
N GLU A 72 21.70 3.89 -36.12
CA GLU A 72 22.31 2.81 -35.32
C GLU A 72 22.30 3.14 -33.81
N ALA A 73 22.10 4.43 -33.45
CA ALA A 73 21.91 4.87 -32.07
C ALA A 73 20.81 4.11 -31.33
N LEU A 74 19.79 3.61 -32.04
CA LEU A 74 18.67 2.85 -31.45
C LEU A 74 19.11 1.51 -30.84
N GLN A 75 20.21 0.94 -31.31
CA GLN A 75 20.74 -0.36 -30.87
C GLN A 75 21.81 -0.23 -29.79
N ILE A 76 22.25 0.99 -29.49
CA ILE A 76 23.32 1.24 -28.52
C ILE A 76 22.69 1.44 -27.15
N GLU A 77 23.11 0.64 -26.18
CA GLU A 77 22.79 0.86 -24.77
C GLU A 77 23.71 1.94 -24.17
N ASP A 78 23.14 2.77 -23.30
CA ASP A 78 23.89 3.66 -22.42
C ASP A 78 24.59 2.89 -21.27
N ASP A 79 25.39 3.56 -20.44
CA ASP A 79 26.13 2.90 -19.34
C ASP A 79 25.19 2.30 -18.27
N ASN A 80 23.92 2.73 -18.25
CA ASN A 80 22.90 2.16 -17.38
C ASN A 80 22.15 0.99 -18.05
N GLY A 81 22.56 0.54 -19.24
CA GLY A 81 21.90 -0.51 -20.02
C GLY A 81 20.55 -0.11 -20.64
N PHE A 82 20.27 1.20 -20.74
CA PHE A 82 19.03 1.69 -21.38
C PHE A 82 19.27 1.90 -22.86
N LEU A 83 18.34 1.41 -23.69
CA LEU A 83 18.19 1.81 -25.08
C LEU A 83 17.47 3.16 -25.17
N VAL A 84 17.52 3.77 -26.36
CA VAL A 84 16.80 5.02 -26.67
C VAL A 84 15.30 4.88 -26.37
N LEU A 85 14.69 3.74 -26.76
CA LEU A 85 13.28 3.47 -26.49
C LEU A 85 13.00 3.42 -24.97
N HIS A 86 13.89 2.84 -24.17
CA HIS A 86 13.74 2.81 -22.72
C HIS A 86 13.77 4.23 -22.13
N ARG A 87 14.71 5.09 -22.57
CA ARG A 87 14.77 6.49 -22.13
C ARG A 87 13.55 7.30 -22.58
N LEU A 88 13.07 7.06 -23.80
CA LEU A 88 11.85 7.67 -24.34
C LEU A 88 10.64 7.40 -23.45
N LEU A 89 10.46 6.14 -23.05
CA LEU A 89 9.34 5.73 -22.21
C LEU A 89 9.53 6.12 -20.74
N PHE A 90 10.79 6.19 -20.26
CA PHE A 90 11.10 6.50 -18.88
C PHE A 90 11.01 7.99 -18.54
N SER A 91 11.36 8.90 -19.46
CA SER A 91 11.61 10.33 -19.18
C SER A 91 10.41 11.14 -18.68
N GLY A 92 9.19 10.58 -18.68
CA GLY A 92 8.05 11.11 -17.90
C GLY A 92 7.45 12.44 -18.38
N ASN A 93 8.05 13.11 -19.38
CA ASN A 93 7.61 14.40 -19.93
C ASN A 93 6.65 14.26 -21.13
N TRP A 94 6.21 13.04 -21.45
CA TRP A 94 5.37 12.69 -22.60
C TRP A 94 3.93 13.27 -22.51
N TYR A 95 3.49 13.77 -21.35
CA TYR A 95 2.17 14.42 -21.19
C TYR A 95 2.05 15.79 -21.89
N LYS A 96 3.15 16.32 -22.47
CA LYS A 96 3.18 17.64 -23.10
C LYS A 96 3.12 17.63 -24.64
N SER A 97 3.33 16.50 -25.33
CA SER A 97 3.25 16.49 -26.80
C SER A 97 2.86 15.14 -27.40
N HIS A 98 1.74 15.13 -28.13
CA HIS A 98 1.31 14.02 -28.99
C HIS A 98 2.36 13.70 -30.07
N GLU A 99 3.29 14.62 -30.34
CA GLU A 99 4.31 14.46 -31.37
C GLU A 99 5.38 13.42 -30.98
N ILE A 100 5.72 13.29 -29.68
CA ILE A 100 6.69 12.26 -29.21
C ILE A 100 6.13 10.86 -29.46
N MET A 101 4.81 10.71 -29.34
CA MET A 101 4.12 9.45 -29.58
C MET A 101 4.31 8.96 -31.01
N ALA A 102 4.45 9.88 -31.97
CA ALA A 102 4.69 9.54 -33.37
C ALA A 102 6.11 8.99 -33.63
N LEU A 103 7.06 9.16 -32.69
CA LEU A 103 8.41 8.63 -32.81
C LEU A 103 8.51 7.16 -32.42
N VAL A 104 7.65 6.69 -31.50
CA VAL A 104 7.69 5.29 -31.04
C VAL A 104 7.49 4.32 -32.21
N PRO A 105 6.46 4.46 -33.08
CA PRO A 105 6.32 3.58 -34.23
C PRO A 105 7.52 3.61 -35.16
N GLN A 106 8.10 4.78 -35.43
CA GLN A 106 9.26 4.91 -36.31
C GLN A 106 10.51 4.19 -35.75
N PHE A 107 10.75 4.32 -34.44
CA PHE A 107 11.87 3.65 -33.78
C PHE A 107 11.66 2.13 -33.73
N VAL A 108 10.43 1.68 -33.45
CA VAL A 108 10.09 0.25 -33.41
C VAL A 108 10.10 -0.37 -34.81
N GLU A 109 9.64 0.33 -35.84
CA GLU A 109 9.74 -0.15 -37.24
C GLU A 109 11.19 -0.32 -37.68
N SER A 110 12.09 0.54 -37.21
CA SER A 110 13.50 0.55 -37.58
C SER A 110 14.34 -0.42 -36.75
N PHE A 111 13.92 -0.71 -35.52
CA PHE A 111 14.50 -1.73 -34.65
C PHE A 111 13.41 -2.48 -33.86
N PRO A 112 12.74 -3.48 -34.49
CA PRO A 112 11.61 -4.18 -33.88
C PRO A 112 11.95 -4.94 -32.60
N GLU A 113 13.17 -5.47 -32.49
CA GLU A 113 13.61 -6.19 -31.29
C GLU A 113 13.67 -5.29 -30.05
N SER A 114 13.67 -3.96 -30.22
CA SER A 114 13.63 -3.03 -29.08
C SER A 114 12.46 -3.27 -28.13
N VAL A 115 11.32 -3.79 -28.60
CA VAL A 115 10.14 -4.04 -27.74
C VAL A 115 10.27 -5.27 -26.84
N ILE A 116 11.20 -6.18 -27.14
CA ILE A 116 11.44 -7.42 -26.37
C ILE A 116 12.67 -7.34 -25.48
N LEU A 117 13.53 -6.33 -25.66
CA LEU A 117 14.73 -6.16 -24.86
C LEU A 117 14.38 -5.52 -23.51
N PRO A 118 14.75 -6.15 -22.38
CA PRO A 118 14.50 -5.57 -21.07
C PRO A 118 15.55 -4.52 -20.71
N THR A 119 15.19 -3.59 -19.82
CA THR A 119 16.18 -2.82 -19.05
C THR A 119 16.98 -3.73 -18.12
N PRO A 120 18.06 -3.25 -17.48
CA PRO A 120 18.78 -4.07 -16.49
C PRO A 120 17.99 -4.45 -15.24
N THR A 121 16.83 -3.84 -15.00
CA THR A 121 15.90 -4.26 -13.94
C THR A 121 14.89 -5.31 -14.44
N GLY A 122 15.11 -5.91 -15.61
CA GLY A 122 14.20 -6.86 -16.25
C GLY A 122 12.94 -6.23 -16.86
N ARG A 123 12.83 -4.91 -16.93
CA ARG A 123 11.59 -4.24 -17.38
C ARG A 123 11.57 -4.09 -18.89
N LEU A 124 10.61 -4.73 -19.55
CA LEU A 124 10.29 -4.45 -20.96
C LEU A 124 9.75 -3.03 -21.16
N PRO A 125 9.82 -2.47 -22.38
CA PRO A 125 9.18 -1.21 -22.76
C PRO A 125 7.73 -1.06 -22.30
N LEU A 126 6.94 -2.14 -22.34
CA LEU A 126 5.56 -2.13 -21.85
C LEU A 126 5.46 -1.81 -20.34
N HIS A 127 6.37 -2.31 -19.51
CA HIS A 127 6.39 -1.98 -18.07
C HIS A 127 6.60 -0.47 -17.86
N LEU A 128 7.56 0.11 -18.58
CA LEU A 128 7.87 1.54 -18.53
C LEU A 128 6.67 2.37 -19.01
N ALA A 129 6.02 1.92 -20.09
CA ALA A 129 4.83 2.57 -20.63
C ALA A 129 3.66 2.55 -19.63
N CYS A 130 3.39 1.40 -19.01
CA CYS A 130 2.36 1.25 -17.99
C CYS A 130 2.61 2.10 -16.74
N GLN A 131 3.87 2.28 -16.35
CA GLN A 131 4.24 3.08 -15.19
C GLN A 131 4.16 4.59 -15.46
N ARG A 132 4.44 5.03 -16.69
CA ARG A 132 4.66 6.44 -16.97
C ARG A 132 3.54 7.07 -17.79
N THR A 133 2.86 6.39 -18.72
CA THR A 133 2.08 7.07 -19.78
C THR A 133 0.57 7.26 -19.51
N GLU A 134 -0.06 8.27 -20.14
CA GLU A 134 -1.54 8.36 -20.29
C GLU A 134 -2.03 7.79 -21.63
N SER A 135 -1.14 7.48 -22.57
CA SER A 135 -1.53 7.16 -23.95
C SER A 135 -1.98 5.71 -24.05
N GLU A 136 -3.29 5.52 -24.22
CA GLU A 136 -3.87 4.22 -24.55
C GLU A 136 -3.36 3.69 -25.90
N GLU A 137 -3.15 4.58 -26.86
CA GLU A 137 -2.65 4.25 -28.20
C GLU A 137 -1.25 3.63 -28.14
N LEU A 138 -0.38 4.16 -27.27
CA LEU A 138 0.96 3.59 -27.03
C LEU A 138 0.89 2.16 -26.50
N VAL A 139 0.09 1.97 -25.46
CA VAL A 139 -0.05 0.68 -24.79
C VAL A 139 -0.62 -0.34 -25.78
N ARG A 140 -1.61 0.06 -26.59
CA ARG A 140 -2.15 -0.77 -27.67
C ARG A 140 -1.09 -1.08 -28.73
N TYR A 141 -0.31 -0.10 -29.16
CA TYR A 141 0.75 -0.29 -30.15
C TYR A 141 1.79 -1.29 -29.66
N LEU A 142 2.33 -1.11 -28.44
CA LEU A 142 3.32 -2.02 -27.87
C LEU A 142 2.77 -3.44 -27.69
N LEU A 143 1.50 -3.58 -27.29
CA LEU A 143 0.83 -4.88 -27.20
C LEU A 143 0.56 -5.51 -28.58
N GLN A 144 0.30 -4.71 -29.61
CA GLN A 144 0.17 -5.21 -30.99
C GLN A 144 1.52 -5.69 -31.53
N SER A 145 2.60 -4.98 -31.22
CA SER A 145 3.96 -5.37 -31.59
C SER A 145 4.43 -6.63 -30.84
N PHE A 146 4.12 -6.72 -29.54
CA PHE A 146 4.47 -7.89 -28.72
C PHE A 146 3.39 -8.20 -27.66
N PRO A 147 2.39 -9.05 -28.00
CA PRO A 147 1.24 -9.34 -27.11
C PRO A 147 1.62 -9.96 -25.77
N ASP A 148 2.60 -10.87 -25.79
CA ASP A 148 3.02 -11.63 -24.60
C ASP A 148 3.76 -10.76 -23.58
N ALA A 149 4.17 -9.54 -23.96
CA ALA A 149 4.81 -8.57 -23.06
C ALA A 149 4.05 -8.37 -21.75
N CYS A 150 2.70 -8.46 -21.78
CA CYS A 150 1.85 -8.31 -20.60
C CYS A 150 2.06 -9.40 -19.54
N CYS A 151 2.66 -10.54 -19.92
CA CYS A 151 2.92 -11.69 -19.05
C CYS A 151 4.38 -11.81 -18.62
N TYR A 152 5.26 -10.89 -19.05
CA TYR A 152 6.64 -10.87 -18.58
C TYR A 152 6.71 -10.27 -17.19
N ARG A 153 7.57 -10.84 -16.35
CA ARG A 153 7.88 -10.32 -15.02
C ARG A 153 9.23 -9.62 -15.06
N ASP A 154 9.31 -8.47 -14.40
CA ASP A 154 10.59 -7.83 -14.13
C ASP A 154 11.35 -8.54 -13.00
N GLU A 155 12.52 -8.02 -12.61
CA GLU A 155 13.32 -8.61 -11.53
C GLU A 155 12.63 -8.58 -10.16
N ASP A 156 11.68 -7.66 -9.96
CA ASP A 156 10.83 -7.59 -8.76
C ASP A 156 9.68 -8.63 -8.81
N GLY A 157 9.58 -9.40 -9.91
CA GLY A 157 8.53 -10.37 -10.14
C GLY A 157 7.20 -9.75 -10.56
N LYS A 158 7.19 -8.47 -10.97
CA LYS A 158 5.99 -7.69 -11.27
C LYS A 158 5.65 -7.71 -12.75
N PHE A 159 4.36 -7.82 -13.06
CA PHE A 159 3.83 -7.67 -14.42
C PHE A 159 3.67 -6.19 -14.80
N PRO A 160 3.52 -5.85 -16.10
CA PRO A 160 3.18 -4.49 -16.51
C PRO A 160 1.88 -3.96 -15.89
N LEU A 161 0.90 -4.85 -15.64
CA LEU A 161 -0.33 -4.52 -14.91
C LEU A 161 -0.05 -3.99 -13.51
N ASP A 162 0.97 -4.52 -12.84
CA ASP A 162 1.33 -4.13 -11.48
C ASP A 162 1.89 -2.72 -11.47
N HIS A 163 2.76 -2.40 -12.43
CA HIS A 163 3.25 -1.04 -12.65
C HIS A 163 2.11 -0.06 -12.97
N ALA A 164 1.10 -0.49 -13.75
CA ALA A 164 -0.09 0.33 -14.02
C ALA A 164 -0.98 0.54 -12.77
N LEU A 165 -0.90 -0.34 -11.77
CA LEU A 165 -1.67 -0.26 -10.52
C LEU A 165 -0.91 0.40 -9.37
N GLU A 166 0.42 0.48 -9.42
CA GLU A 166 1.26 1.09 -8.38
C GLU A 166 1.52 2.59 -8.60
N VAL A 167 1.12 3.14 -9.76
CA VAL A 167 1.20 4.59 -10.00
C VAL A 167 0.24 5.37 -9.11
N THR A 168 0.60 6.60 -8.75
CA THR A 168 -0.24 7.47 -7.90
C THR A 168 -1.67 7.61 -8.42
N GLU A 169 -1.85 7.77 -9.72
CA GLU A 169 -3.15 7.82 -10.39
C GLU A 169 -3.30 6.73 -11.47
N PRO A 170 -3.81 5.53 -11.12
CA PRO A 170 -4.01 4.44 -12.07
C PRO A 170 -5.13 4.79 -13.03
N ARG A 171 -4.90 4.55 -14.32
CA ARG A 171 -5.90 4.79 -15.37
C ARG A 171 -6.68 3.53 -15.66
N ALA A 172 -7.99 3.62 -15.48
CA ALA A 172 -8.89 2.50 -15.75
C ALA A 172 -8.77 1.98 -17.19
N SER A 173 -8.57 2.86 -18.18
CA SER A 173 -8.46 2.45 -19.58
C SER A 173 -7.18 1.65 -19.90
N ILE A 174 -6.03 2.02 -19.32
CA ILE A 174 -4.79 1.24 -19.45
C ILE A 174 -4.95 -0.13 -18.77
N VAL A 175 -5.52 -0.14 -17.56
CA VAL A 175 -5.81 -1.39 -16.83
C VAL A 175 -6.77 -2.26 -17.65
N GLU A 176 -7.80 -1.68 -18.25
CA GLU A 176 -8.78 -2.38 -19.08
C GLU A 176 -8.13 -3.00 -20.32
N ILE A 177 -7.20 -2.30 -20.98
CA ILE A 177 -6.44 -2.83 -22.12
C ILE A 177 -5.65 -4.08 -21.71
N LEU A 178 -4.93 -4.02 -20.59
CA LEU A 178 -4.11 -5.13 -20.10
C LEU A 178 -4.96 -6.32 -19.64
N VAL A 179 -6.04 -6.05 -18.90
CA VAL A 179 -6.97 -7.07 -18.43
C VAL A 179 -7.68 -7.75 -19.60
N LYS A 180 -8.10 -7.00 -20.63
CA LYS A 180 -8.69 -7.58 -21.85
C LYS A 180 -7.70 -8.44 -22.62
N GLN A 181 -6.43 -8.05 -22.66
CA GLN A 181 -5.40 -8.83 -23.35
C GLN A 181 -5.15 -10.17 -22.65
N HIS A 182 -5.05 -10.18 -21.32
CA HIS A 182 -4.79 -11.40 -20.57
C HIS A 182 -5.47 -11.40 -19.18
N PRO A 183 -6.76 -11.78 -19.07
CA PRO A 183 -7.51 -11.71 -17.81
C PRO A 183 -6.92 -12.56 -16.68
N VAL A 184 -6.23 -13.65 -17.03
CA VAL A 184 -5.59 -14.55 -16.06
C VAL A 184 -4.53 -13.84 -15.23
N LEU A 185 -4.00 -12.69 -15.67
CA LEU A 185 -3.10 -11.86 -14.86
C LEU A 185 -3.72 -11.49 -13.49
N LEU A 186 -5.05 -11.41 -13.42
CA LEU A 186 -5.78 -11.07 -12.20
C LEU A 186 -5.80 -12.16 -11.14
N SER A 187 -5.47 -13.41 -11.47
CA SER A 187 -5.41 -14.52 -10.51
C SER A 187 -4.03 -14.74 -9.91
N TYR A 188 -2.99 -14.07 -10.44
CA TYR A 188 -1.64 -14.20 -9.89
C TYR A 188 -1.51 -13.44 -8.58
N GLN A 189 -0.98 -14.14 -7.59
CA GLN A 189 -0.64 -13.57 -6.30
C GLN A 189 0.83 -13.13 -6.28
N ASP A 190 1.10 -12.04 -5.57
CA ASP A 190 2.46 -11.58 -5.29
C ASP A 190 3.13 -12.40 -4.17
N SER A 191 4.32 -11.96 -3.74
CA SER A 191 5.06 -12.58 -2.63
C SER A 191 4.33 -12.51 -1.28
N GLN A 192 3.29 -11.69 -1.13
CA GLN A 192 2.44 -11.58 0.06
C GLN A 192 1.09 -12.32 -0.11
N GLY A 193 0.91 -13.07 -1.20
CA GLY A 193 -0.36 -13.73 -1.50
C GLY A 193 -1.45 -12.77 -1.99
N CYS A 194 -1.11 -11.51 -2.29
CA CYS A 194 -2.07 -10.50 -2.69
C CYS A 194 -2.32 -10.53 -4.21
N LEU A 195 -3.60 -10.54 -4.57
CA LEU A 195 -4.08 -10.30 -5.92
C LEU A 195 -3.94 -8.82 -6.31
N PRO A 196 -4.04 -8.47 -7.61
CA PRO A 196 -3.94 -7.07 -8.05
C PRO A 196 -4.93 -6.12 -7.35
N LEU A 197 -6.18 -6.55 -7.12
CA LEU A 197 -7.17 -5.76 -6.39
C LEU A 197 -6.73 -5.48 -4.94
N GLN A 198 -6.17 -6.47 -4.26
CA GLN A 198 -5.73 -6.33 -2.86
C GLN A 198 -4.51 -5.42 -2.75
N ARG A 199 -3.56 -5.52 -3.69
CA ARG A 199 -2.41 -4.61 -3.76
C ARG A 199 -2.83 -3.17 -3.97
N LEU A 200 -3.80 -2.93 -4.85
CA LEU A 200 -4.38 -1.61 -5.09
C LEU A 200 -4.97 -1.00 -3.80
N LEU A 201 -5.57 -1.83 -2.94
CA LEU A 201 -6.16 -1.39 -1.66
C LEU A 201 -5.14 -1.20 -0.53
N LYS A 202 -4.03 -1.95 -0.54
CA LYS A 202 -2.97 -1.89 0.49
C LYS A 202 -2.06 -0.66 0.39
N ASP A 203 -1.99 -0.03 -0.79
CA ASP A 203 -1.01 1.01 -1.08
C ASP A 203 -1.22 2.29 -0.24
N LYS A 204 -0.41 2.41 0.83
CA LYS A 204 -0.43 3.51 1.81
C LYS A 204 0.05 4.85 1.24
N SER A 205 0.68 4.87 0.07
CA SER A 205 1.14 6.11 -0.58
C SER A 205 -0.03 6.98 -1.07
N ARG A 206 -1.22 6.35 -1.20
CA ARG A 206 -2.46 6.96 -1.66
C ARG A 206 -3.18 7.66 -0.51
N GLN A 207 -2.61 8.75 0.01
CA GLN A 207 -3.40 9.63 0.86
C GLN A 207 -4.63 10.14 0.08
N PRO A 208 -5.82 10.23 0.71
CA PRO A 208 -7.11 10.48 0.06
C PRO A 208 -7.27 11.90 -0.54
N SER A 209 -6.18 12.62 -0.73
CA SER A 209 -6.16 13.91 -1.39
C SER A 209 -6.26 13.76 -2.90
N ARG A 210 -7.52 13.88 -3.37
CA ARG A 210 -7.98 14.30 -4.71
C ARG A 210 -8.42 13.15 -5.64
N ARG A 211 -9.72 12.83 -5.55
CA ARG A 211 -10.61 12.16 -6.55
C ARG A 211 -10.85 10.65 -6.36
N PRO A 212 -11.68 10.25 -5.38
CA PRO A 212 -12.12 8.86 -5.18
C PRO A 212 -12.77 8.20 -6.41
N SER A 213 -13.39 8.99 -7.31
CA SER A 213 -14.11 8.49 -8.48
C SER A 213 -13.24 7.75 -9.52
N ARG A 214 -11.94 8.05 -9.59
CA ARG A 214 -11.03 7.38 -10.54
C ARG A 214 -10.67 5.97 -10.08
N LEU A 215 -10.43 5.80 -8.77
CA LEU A 215 -10.10 4.51 -8.17
C LEU A 215 -11.28 3.53 -8.30
N ASP A 216 -12.50 3.99 -8.05
CA ASP A 216 -13.70 3.16 -8.18
C ASP A 216 -13.87 2.61 -9.60
N THR A 217 -13.46 3.36 -10.63
CA THR A 217 -13.49 2.88 -12.02
C THR A 217 -12.46 1.78 -12.26
N VAL A 218 -11.24 1.93 -11.72
CA VAL A 218 -10.21 0.89 -11.81
C VAL A 218 -10.66 -0.39 -11.09
N ILE A 219 -11.22 -0.25 -9.88
CA ILE A 219 -11.74 -1.38 -9.11
C ILE A 219 -12.84 -2.10 -9.90
N LYS A 220 -13.77 -1.36 -10.54
CA LYS A 220 -14.78 -1.98 -11.41
C LYS A 220 -14.15 -2.80 -12.53
N VAL A 221 -13.16 -2.28 -13.24
CA VAL A 221 -12.46 -3.01 -14.31
C VAL A 221 -11.81 -4.30 -13.77
N LEU A 222 -11.15 -4.24 -12.60
CA LEU A 222 -10.56 -5.43 -11.98
C LEU A 222 -11.61 -6.46 -11.57
N LEU A 223 -12.75 -6.01 -11.04
CA LEU A 223 -13.86 -6.88 -10.64
C LEU A 223 -14.58 -7.50 -11.84
N GLU A 224 -14.76 -6.75 -12.93
CA GLU A 224 -15.29 -7.25 -14.20
C GLU A 224 -14.36 -8.30 -14.82
N GLY A 225 -13.04 -8.14 -14.66
CA GLY A 225 -12.05 -9.11 -15.14
C GLY A 225 -11.94 -10.36 -14.28
N PHE A 226 -12.10 -10.26 -12.96
CA PHE A 226 -12.03 -11.40 -12.04
C PHE A 226 -12.86 -11.19 -10.77
N GLU A 227 -14.16 -11.47 -10.86
CA GLU A 227 -15.11 -11.35 -9.74
C GLU A 227 -14.73 -12.24 -8.54
N GLY A 228 -14.15 -13.42 -8.82
CA GLY A 228 -13.67 -14.35 -7.81
C GLY A 228 -12.61 -13.76 -6.86
N SER A 229 -11.93 -12.67 -7.26
CA SER A 229 -10.96 -11.97 -6.41
C SER A 229 -11.53 -11.49 -5.07
N LEU A 230 -12.83 -11.20 -5.00
CA LEU A 230 -13.51 -10.75 -3.78
C LEU A 230 -13.49 -11.79 -2.66
N ARG A 231 -13.40 -13.08 -3.02
CA ARG A 231 -13.49 -14.21 -2.10
C ARG A 231 -12.13 -14.73 -1.66
N LEU A 232 -11.07 -14.29 -2.31
CA LEU A 232 -9.71 -14.77 -2.06
C LEU A 232 -9.04 -13.93 -0.98
N GLN A 233 -8.33 -14.62 -0.10
CA GLN A 233 -7.63 -14.03 1.03
C GLN A 233 -6.14 -13.85 0.72
N ASP A 234 -5.53 -12.82 1.30
CA ASP A 234 -4.07 -12.70 1.32
C ASP A 234 -3.44 -13.68 2.32
N ARG A 235 -2.11 -13.66 2.48
CA ARG A 235 -1.42 -14.54 3.45
C ARG A 235 -1.82 -14.29 4.90
N GLU A 236 -2.33 -13.09 5.20
CA GLU A 236 -2.84 -12.73 6.52
C GLU A 236 -4.32 -13.11 6.69
N GLY A 237 -4.94 -13.81 5.72
CA GLY A 237 -6.34 -14.21 5.78
C GLY A 237 -7.33 -13.10 5.40
N ARG A 238 -6.85 -11.94 4.93
CA ARG A 238 -7.69 -10.76 4.71
C ARG A 238 -8.31 -10.75 3.32
N THR A 239 -9.61 -10.51 3.26
CA THR A 239 -10.34 -10.26 2.01
C THR A 239 -10.17 -8.82 1.52
N PRO A 240 -10.49 -8.51 0.25
CA PRO A 240 -10.45 -7.14 -0.26
C PRO A 240 -11.28 -6.14 0.57
N LEU A 241 -12.45 -6.54 1.08
CA LEU A 241 -13.26 -5.66 1.93
C LEU A 241 -12.54 -5.35 3.24
N LEU A 242 -11.96 -6.36 3.89
CA LEU A 242 -11.23 -6.15 5.13
C LEU A 242 -10.02 -5.24 4.90
N LEU A 243 -9.28 -5.44 3.81
CA LEU A 243 -8.17 -4.56 3.42
C LEU A 243 -8.62 -3.12 3.22
N ALA A 244 -9.75 -2.91 2.53
CA ALA A 244 -10.30 -1.57 2.33
C ALA A 244 -10.65 -0.88 3.66
N CYS A 245 -11.19 -1.64 4.62
CA CYS A 245 -11.47 -1.14 5.96
C CYS A 245 -10.19 -0.86 6.76
N THR A 246 -9.23 -1.79 6.79
CA THR A 246 -7.98 -1.64 7.55
C THR A 246 -7.11 -0.50 7.04
N HIS A 247 -7.13 -0.24 5.73
CA HIS A 247 -6.38 0.83 5.11
C HIS A 247 -7.17 2.15 4.98
N ASN A 248 -8.36 2.23 5.60
CA ASN A 248 -9.21 3.42 5.61
C ASN A 248 -9.49 3.97 4.19
N CYS A 249 -9.77 3.07 3.25
CA CYS A 249 -10.16 3.45 1.90
C CYS A 249 -11.47 4.27 1.90
N PRO A 250 -11.73 5.10 0.86
CA PRO A 250 -12.95 5.89 0.78
C PRO A 250 -14.21 5.03 0.91
N LEU A 251 -15.26 5.57 1.57
CA LEU A 251 -16.54 4.88 1.71
C LEU A 251 -17.13 4.44 0.36
N SER A 252 -16.89 5.19 -0.72
CA SER A 252 -17.36 4.80 -2.07
C SER A 252 -16.77 3.47 -2.52
N THR A 253 -15.49 3.23 -2.24
CA THR A 253 -14.80 1.97 -2.51
C THR A 253 -15.35 0.84 -1.64
N VAL A 254 -15.57 1.09 -0.35
CA VAL A 254 -16.19 0.10 0.57
C VAL A 254 -17.60 -0.27 0.08
N TYR A 255 -18.43 0.71 -0.27
CA TYR A 255 -19.77 0.48 -0.83
C TYR A 255 -19.73 -0.26 -2.16
N LEU A 256 -18.74 0.03 -3.02
CA LEU A 256 -18.54 -0.68 -4.28
C LEU A 256 -18.25 -2.16 -4.03
N LEU A 257 -17.29 -2.48 -3.15
CA LEU A 257 -16.95 -3.86 -2.81
C LEU A 257 -18.15 -4.60 -2.22
N ILE A 258 -18.87 -3.98 -1.28
CA ILE A 258 -20.10 -4.52 -0.68
C ILE A 258 -21.15 -4.80 -1.76
N ARG A 259 -21.39 -3.84 -2.66
CA ARG A 259 -22.39 -3.98 -3.72
C ARG A 259 -22.02 -5.06 -4.73
N SER A 260 -20.73 -5.25 -5.00
CA SER A 260 -20.23 -6.30 -5.89
C SER A 260 -20.33 -7.70 -5.29
N TRP A 261 -20.38 -7.84 -3.97
CA TRP A 261 -20.63 -9.13 -3.31
C TRP A 261 -21.44 -8.97 -2.00
N PRO A 262 -22.76 -8.70 -2.07
CA PRO A 262 -23.55 -8.34 -0.89
C PRO A 262 -23.59 -9.43 0.19
N GLU A 263 -23.47 -10.71 -0.21
CA GLU A 263 -23.50 -11.85 0.71
C GLU A 263 -22.35 -11.83 1.73
N GLN A 264 -21.27 -11.10 1.41
CA GLN A 264 -20.12 -10.90 2.28
C GLN A 264 -20.50 -10.25 3.62
N ILE A 265 -21.58 -9.45 3.66
CA ILE A 265 -22.05 -8.75 4.87
C ILE A 265 -23.34 -9.34 5.48
N THR A 266 -23.73 -10.58 5.16
CA THR A 266 -25.02 -11.11 5.62
C THR A 266 -25.14 -11.26 7.15
N PRO A 267 -26.34 -11.00 7.72
CA PRO A 267 -26.57 -11.15 9.16
C PRO A 267 -26.80 -12.61 9.60
N ASN A 268 -26.76 -13.57 8.67
CA ASN A 268 -27.11 -14.96 8.94
C ASN A 268 -25.85 -15.84 9.02
N ARG A 269 -25.52 -16.26 10.25
CA ARG A 269 -24.30 -16.96 10.72
C ARG A 269 -23.80 -18.18 9.91
N ALA A 270 -24.50 -18.63 8.87
CA ALA A 270 -24.17 -19.84 8.12
C ALA A 270 -23.72 -19.59 6.66
N ALA A 271 -23.80 -18.35 6.15
CA ALA A 271 -23.50 -18.07 4.74
C ALA A 271 -22.72 -16.76 4.49
N THR A 272 -22.31 -16.04 5.54
CA THR A 272 -21.26 -15.03 5.43
C THR A 272 -19.92 -15.72 5.30
N ILE A 273 -19.39 -15.81 4.09
CA ILE A 273 -17.97 -16.12 3.92
C ILE A 273 -17.20 -14.85 4.28
N PHE A 274 -16.86 -14.74 5.57
CA PHE A 274 -15.61 -14.15 6.05
C PHE A 274 -15.12 -15.03 7.21
N ASP A 275 -13.98 -15.70 6.96
CA ASP A 275 -13.13 -16.47 7.87
C ASP A 275 -13.58 -17.86 8.36
N ASN A 276 -12.73 -18.84 8.04
CA ASN A 276 -12.49 -20.13 8.70
C ASN A 276 -13.36 -20.44 9.93
N GLU A 277 -14.58 -20.94 9.74
CA GLU A 277 -15.44 -21.53 10.78
C GLU A 277 -15.56 -20.76 12.12
N ARG A 278 -15.20 -19.46 12.16
CA ARG A 278 -15.20 -18.63 13.36
C ARG A 278 -15.52 -17.19 12.98
N PHE A 279 -16.66 -16.73 13.47
CA PHE A 279 -17.06 -15.33 13.48
C PHE A 279 -15.92 -14.48 14.08
N ASN A 280 -15.26 -13.65 13.28
CA ASN A 280 -14.00 -13.04 13.69
C ASN A 280 -14.14 -11.81 14.60
N GLY A 281 -15.20 -11.00 14.57
CA GLY A 281 -15.35 -9.88 15.54
C GLY A 281 -14.20 -8.85 15.58
N GLU A 282 -13.16 -9.01 14.76
CA GLU A 282 -11.89 -8.26 14.79
C GLU A 282 -12.07 -6.77 14.48
N LEU A 283 -13.05 -6.43 13.64
CA LEU A 283 -13.33 -5.03 13.26
C LEU A 283 -13.82 -4.19 14.44
N ILE A 284 -14.59 -4.79 15.36
CA ILE A 284 -15.15 -4.07 16.52
C ILE A 284 -14.07 -3.85 17.56
N HIS A 285 -13.29 -4.89 17.85
CA HIS A 285 -12.17 -4.85 18.78
C HIS A 285 -11.16 -3.75 18.41
N ALA A 286 -10.69 -3.75 17.17
CA ALA A 286 -9.77 -2.72 16.69
C ALA A 286 -10.41 -1.31 16.68
N SER A 287 -11.71 -1.20 16.37
CA SER A 287 -12.39 0.10 16.39
C SER A 287 -12.46 0.74 17.78
N LEU A 288 -12.51 -0.06 18.85
CA LEU A 288 -12.51 0.43 20.23
C LEU A 288 -11.17 1.08 20.61
N ALA A 289 -10.06 0.68 19.98
CA ALA A 289 -8.77 1.35 20.14
C ALA A 289 -8.63 2.65 19.33
N SER A 290 -9.63 3.03 18.51
CA SER A 290 -9.60 4.27 17.75
C SER A 290 -9.97 5.48 18.61
N LYS A 291 -9.34 6.64 18.36
CA LYS A 291 -9.75 7.92 18.96
C LYS A 291 -11.15 8.37 18.54
N SER A 292 -11.65 7.88 17.40
CA SER A 292 -12.95 8.28 16.84
C SER A 292 -14.14 7.46 17.35
N VAL A 293 -13.93 6.51 18.27
CA VAL A 293 -15.03 5.69 18.80
C VAL A 293 -15.89 6.50 19.75
N THR A 294 -17.22 6.39 19.60
CA THR A 294 -18.21 7.05 20.46
C THR A 294 -19.13 6.00 21.09
N LEU A 295 -19.69 6.31 22.25
CA LEU A 295 -20.64 5.48 22.96
C LEU A 295 -21.85 5.16 22.09
N GLN A 296 -22.33 6.11 21.28
CA GLN A 296 -23.45 5.88 20.38
C GLN A 296 -23.15 4.76 19.36
N ASN A 297 -21.93 4.70 18.84
CA ASN A 297 -21.52 3.64 17.93
C ASN A 297 -21.55 2.29 18.64
N VAL A 298 -20.98 2.22 19.85
CA VAL A 298 -20.94 1.00 20.67
C VAL A 298 -22.35 0.52 21.04
N GLN A 299 -23.25 1.43 21.42
CA GLN A 299 -24.65 1.11 21.71
C GLN A 299 -25.37 0.51 20.50
N LEU A 300 -25.21 1.10 19.32
CA LEU A 300 -25.81 0.58 18.09
C LEU A 300 -25.25 -0.80 17.72
N TRP A 301 -23.98 -1.07 18.03
CA TRP A 301 -23.37 -2.38 17.80
C TRP A 301 -23.94 -3.44 18.74
N LEU A 302 -23.96 -3.17 20.05
CA LEU A 302 -24.45 -4.11 21.05
C LEU A 302 -25.94 -4.40 20.92
N GLN A 303 -26.73 -3.43 20.45
CA GLN A 303 -28.14 -3.66 20.08
C GLN A 303 -28.31 -4.71 18.97
N ARG A 304 -27.36 -4.78 18.03
CA ARG A 304 -27.41 -5.71 16.90
C ARG A 304 -26.74 -7.04 17.21
N TYR A 305 -25.68 -7.03 18.04
CA TYR A 305 -24.83 -8.18 18.32
C TYR A 305 -24.45 -8.24 19.81
N PRO A 306 -25.38 -8.60 20.72
CA PRO A 306 -25.16 -8.56 22.16
C PRO A 306 -24.11 -9.56 22.67
N ASP A 307 -23.96 -10.72 22.01
CA ASP A 307 -23.04 -11.79 22.44
C ASP A 307 -21.56 -11.48 22.14
N ILE A 308 -21.27 -10.38 21.44
CA ILE A 308 -19.89 -9.99 21.11
C ILE A 308 -19.06 -9.70 22.36
N VAL A 309 -19.69 -9.24 23.45
CA VAL A 309 -18.99 -8.83 24.68
C VAL A 309 -18.22 -9.97 25.35
N THR A 310 -18.58 -11.23 25.05
CA THR A 310 -17.91 -12.44 25.57
C THR A 310 -17.23 -13.26 24.47
N SER A 311 -17.11 -12.73 23.24
CA SER A 311 -16.52 -13.44 22.11
C SER A 311 -15.08 -12.99 21.89
N PRO A 312 -14.06 -13.82 22.19
CA PRO A 312 -12.65 -13.44 22.03
C PRO A 312 -12.21 -13.46 20.56
N ASP A 313 -11.27 -12.58 20.22
CA ASP A 313 -10.59 -12.56 18.92
C ASP A 313 -9.47 -13.61 18.80
N GLY A 314 -8.70 -13.56 17.70
CA GLY A 314 -7.55 -14.46 17.48
C GLY A 314 -6.43 -14.34 18.52
N TYR A 315 -6.35 -13.23 19.24
CA TYR A 315 -5.43 -13.00 20.35
C TYR A 315 -6.03 -13.40 21.71
N GLY A 316 -7.25 -13.94 21.75
CA GLY A 316 -7.95 -14.26 22.99
C GLY A 316 -8.59 -13.04 23.68
N ARG A 317 -8.61 -11.88 23.01
CA ARG A 317 -9.04 -10.60 23.60
C ARG A 317 -10.54 -10.38 23.40
N LEU A 318 -11.20 -9.93 24.46
CA LEU A 318 -12.58 -9.44 24.45
C LEU A 318 -12.65 -7.93 24.15
N PRO A 319 -13.83 -7.37 23.80
CA PRO A 319 -13.97 -5.94 23.49
C PRO A 319 -13.46 -5.01 24.59
N ILE A 320 -13.64 -5.42 25.85
CA ILE A 320 -13.14 -4.68 27.00
C ILE A 320 -11.61 -4.51 27.01
N HIS A 321 -10.83 -5.47 26.48
CA HIS A 321 -9.37 -5.38 26.40
C HIS A 321 -8.92 -4.20 25.51
N TYR A 322 -9.72 -3.86 24.50
CA TYR A 322 -9.45 -2.71 23.63
C TYR A 322 -10.04 -1.41 24.17
N ALA A 323 -11.25 -1.47 24.75
CA ALA A 323 -11.93 -0.30 25.28
C ALA A 323 -11.12 0.40 26.39
N VAL A 324 -10.45 -0.38 27.25
CA VAL A 324 -9.64 0.16 28.35
C VAL A 324 -8.38 0.90 27.91
N ALA A 325 -7.85 0.57 26.72
CA ALA A 325 -6.70 1.24 26.11
C ALA A 325 -7.10 2.34 25.12
N SER A 326 -8.40 2.60 24.96
CA SER A 326 -8.89 3.53 23.96
C SER A 326 -8.40 4.97 24.22
N PRO A 327 -7.92 5.68 23.19
CA PRO A 327 -7.58 7.10 23.28
C PRO A 327 -8.80 8.02 23.09
N SER A 328 -10.02 7.47 23.02
CA SER A 328 -11.26 8.27 22.92
C SER A 328 -11.57 9.02 24.22
N ASP A 329 -12.15 10.20 24.08
CA ASP A 329 -12.64 11.01 25.21
C ASP A 329 -13.82 10.32 25.92
N GLU A 330 -14.56 9.43 25.23
CA GLU A 330 -15.70 8.68 25.77
C GLU A 330 -15.31 7.27 26.26
N ALA A 331 -14.01 6.96 26.36
CA ALA A 331 -13.52 5.63 26.70
C ALA A 331 -14.07 5.12 28.05
N SER A 332 -14.15 6.00 29.06
CA SER A 332 -14.69 5.63 30.37
C SER A 332 -16.17 5.26 30.34
N GLU A 333 -16.96 6.00 29.57
CA GLU A 333 -18.39 5.77 29.37
C GLU A 333 -18.62 4.48 28.60
N ILE A 334 -17.79 4.22 27.59
CA ILE A 334 -17.81 2.98 26.82
C ILE A 334 -17.50 1.78 27.71
N VAL A 335 -16.45 1.85 28.54
CA VAL A 335 -16.09 0.77 29.47
C VAL A 335 -17.22 0.50 30.46
N LYS A 336 -17.81 1.54 31.08
CA LYS A 336 -18.97 1.37 31.98
C LYS A 336 -20.14 0.71 31.26
N TYR A 337 -20.44 1.18 30.04
CA TYR A 337 -21.53 0.62 29.26
C TYR A 337 -21.31 -0.85 28.92
N LEU A 338 -20.09 -1.26 28.52
CA LEU A 338 -19.76 -2.67 28.24
C LEU A 338 -19.87 -3.56 29.49
N LEU A 339 -19.48 -3.05 30.65
CA LEU A 339 -19.56 -3.77 31.92
C LEU A 339 -20.99 -3.94 32.41
N ASP A 340 -21.82 -2.91 32.25
CA ASP A 340 -23.21 -2.90 32.70
C ASP A 340 -24.18 -3.47 31.64
N PHE A 341 -23.68 -3.85 30.47
CA PHE A 341 -24.48 -4.45 29.41
C PHE A 341 -24.96 -5.86 29.78
N ASP A 342 -26.28 -6.06 29.71
CA ASP A 342 -26.99 -7.35 29.80
C ASP A 342 -27.06 -7.98 31.21
N ASN A 343 -25.95 -8.47 31.79
CA ASN A 343 -26.02 -9.19 33.08
C ASN A 343 -24.68 -9.31 33.85
N ALA A 344 -24.77 -9.46 35.19
CA ALA A 344 -23.62 -9.55 36.10
C ALA A 344 -22.65 -10.71 35.78
N SER A 345 -23.15 -11.85 35.33
CA SER A 345 -22.28 -12.99 34.96
C SER A 345 -21.36 -12.69 33.77
N ARG A 346 -21.83 -11.88 32.80
CA ARG A 346 -21.02 -11.43 31.66
C ARG A 346 -20.00 -10.39 32.10
N LYS A 347 -20.37 -9.51 33.04
CA LYS A 347 -19.45 -8.55 33.67
C LYS A 347 -18.26 -9.24 34.32
N THR A 348 -18.51 -10.25 35.16
CA THR A 348 -17.42 -11.02 35.80
C THR A 348 -16.56 -11.76 34.78
N HIS A 349 -17.17 -12.36 33.75
CA HIS A 349 -16.40 -13.01 32.68
C HIS A 349 -15.50 -12.03 31.92
N GLN A 350 -16.02 -10.84 31.56
CA GLN A 350 -15.25 -9.81 30.87
C GLN A 350 -14.04 -9.33 31.69
N LEU A 351 -14.20 -9.16 33.00
CA LEU A 351 -13.15 -8.68 33.90
C LEU A 351 -12.09 -9.76 34.22
N ALA A 352 -12.48 -11.04 34.21
CA ALA A 352 -11.61 -12.17 34.53
C ALA A 352 -11.04 -12.88 33.29
N ALA A 353 -11.46 -12.50 32.07
CA ALA A 353 -10.93 -13.06 30.84
C ALA A 353 -9.49 -12.60 30.63
N VAL A 354 -8.64 -13.55 30.21
CA VAL A 354 -7.24 -13.31 29.88
C VAL A 354 -7.02 -13.51 28.38
N ASP A 355 -6.14 -12.70 27.80
CA ASP A 355 -5.70 -12.90 26.43
C ASP A 355 -4.64 -14.02 26.30
N ASN A 356 -4.11 -14.21 25.08
CA ASN A 356 -3.10 -15.23 24.80
C ASN A 356 -1.79 -15.04 25.59
N ASP A 357 -1.51 -13.85 26.14
CA ASP A 357 -0.34 -13.59 26.99
C ASP A 357 -0.69 -13.70 28.49
N GLY A 358 -1.94 -14.05 28.81
CA GLY A 358 -2.44 -14.09 30.17
C GLY A 358 -2.85 -12.72 30.73
N MET A 359 -2.97 -11.70 29.87
CA MET A 359 -3.26 -10.33 30.30
C MET A 359 -4.76 -10.15 30.54
N LEU A 360 -5.11 -9.71 31.76
CA LEU A 360 -6.43 -9.18 32.07
C LEU A 360 -6.63 -7.75 31.54
N PRO A 361 -7.88 -7.27 31.39
CA PRO A 361 -8.15 -5.88 31.04
C PRO A 361 -7.46 -4.85 31.97
N ILE A 362 -7.31 -5.16 33.25
CA ILE A 362 -6.65 -4.28 34.22
C ILE A 362 -5.14 -4.15 33.97
N HIS A 363 -4.47 -5.18 33.44
CA HIS A 363 -3.05 -5.08 33.05
C HIS A 363 -2.88 -4.11 31.88
N ILE A 364 -3.78 -4.20 30.90
CA ILE A 364 -3.78 -3.34 29.72
C ILE A 364 -4.10 -1.90 30.11
N ALA A 365 -5.10 -1.70 30.98
CA ALA A 365 -5.44 -0.39 31.51
C ALA A 365 -4.26 0.26 32.26
N ALA A 366 -3.50 -0.53 33.02
CA ALA A 366 -2.32 -0.06 33.75
C ALA A 366 -1.14 0.29 32.82
N ALA A 367 -1.05 -0.37 31.66
CA ALA A 367 -0.08 -0.02 30.64
C ALA A 367 -0.51 1.19 29.79
N ALA A 368 -1.82 1.45 29.66
CA ALA A 368 -2.36 2.49 28.80
C ALA A 368 -2.02 3.89 29.30
N THR A 369 -1.68 4.81 28.39
CA THR A 369 -1.31 6.20 28.71
C THR A 369 -2.34 7.21 28.24
N SER A 370 -3.61 6.80 28.10
CA SER A 370 -4.69 7.68 27.64
C SER A 370 -5.15 8.64 28.75
N THR A 371 -5.78 9.75 28.37
CA THR A 371 -6.32 10.75 29.30
C THR A 371 -7.31 10.16 30.31
N ASN A 372 -8.05 9.13 29.91
CA ASN A 372 -9.07 8.47 30.72
C ASN A 372 -8.55 7.23 31.49
N SER A 373 -7.27 6.84 31.31
CA SER A 373 -6.72 5.59 31.86
C SER A 373 -6.86 5.51 33.40
N ASN A 374 -6.60 6.59 34.12
CA ASN A 374 -6.76 6.62 35.59
C ASN A 374 -8.21 6.40 36.03
N HIS A 375 -9.18 6.99 35.31
CA HIS A 375 -10.59 6.79 35.64
C HIS A 375 -11.06 5.37 35.32
N ILE A 376 -10.59 4.81 34.20
CA ILE A 376 -10.85 3.42 33.80
C ILE A 376 -10.26 2.44 34.82
N LEU A 377 -9.03 2.66 35.29
CA LEU A 377 -8.39 1.85 36.31
C LEU A 377 -9.20 1.79 37.60
N LEU A 378 -9.67 2.94 38.09
CA LEU A 378 -10.52 2.99 39.29
C LEU A 378 -11.80 2.18 39.12
N ILE A 379 -12.46 2.27 37.95
CA ILE A 379 -13.66 1.47 37.64
C ILE A 379 -13.34 -0.03 37.69
N LEU A 380 -12.25 -0.47 37.05
CA LEU A 380 -11.86 -1.89 37.03
C LEU A 380 -11.49 -2.40 38.43
N MET A 381 -10.80 -1.59 39.24
CA MET A 381 -10.43 -1.94 40.61
C MET A 381 -11.64 -2.09 41.53
N ASP A 382 -12.64 -1.21 41.37
CA ASP A 382 -13.89 -1.25 42.13
C ASP A 382 -14.73 -2.48 41.78
N GLU A 383 -14.79 -2.84 40.50
CA GLU A 383 -15.61 -3.95 40.02
C GLU A 383 -14.93 -5.32 40.16
N TYR A 384 -13.60 -5.39 40.05
CA TYR A 384 -12.83 -6.64 40.16
C TYR A 384 -11.48 -6.45 40.87
N PRO A 385 -11.49 -6.21 42.19
CA PRO A 385 -10.26 -5.95 42.96
C PRO A 385 -9.29 -7.14 42.97
N GLY A 386 -9.81 -8.37 42.89
CA GLY A 386 -8.99 -9.58 42.83
C GLY A 386 -8.07 -9.64 41.60
N GLY A 387 -8.39 -8.91 40.53
CA GLY A 387 -7.56 -8.83 39.33
C GLY A 387 -6.18 -8.20 39.56
N LEU A 388 -6.02 -7.40 40.63
CA LEU A 388 -4.73 -6.79 41.01
C LEU A 388 -3.68 -7.83 41.45
N LEU A 389 -4.12 -9.02 41.84
CA LEU A 389 -3.28 -10.10 42.38
C LEU A 389 -3.06 -11.24 41.36
N ILE A 390 -3.58 -11.11 40.14
CA ILE A 390 -3.44 -12.13 39.10
C ILE A 390 -2.29 -11.75 38.20
N ALA A 391 -1.29 -12.62 38.10
CA ALA A 391 -0.16 -12.44 37.19
C ALA A 391 -0.46 -12.98 35.79
N ASN A 392 0.10 -12.33 34.78
CA ASN A 392 0.10 -12.84 33.40
C ASN A 392 1.08 -14.03 33.23
N LYS A 393 1.26 -14.52 32.00
CA LYS A 393 2.15 -15.68 31.73
C LYS A 393 3.62 -15.43 32.06
N ASP A 394 4.05 -14.17 32.06
CA ASP A 394 5.41 -13.77 32.42
C ASP A 394 5.58 -13.56 33.93
N GLY A 395 4.55 -13.84 34.74
CA GLY A 395 4.57 -13.62 36.19
C GLY A 395 4.31 -12.16 36.60
N ARG A 396 3.93 -11.29 35.66
CA ARG A 396 3.74 -9.85 35.92
C ARG A 396 2.32 -9.54 36.38
N LEU A 397 2.21 -8.84 37.50
CA LEU A 397 0.99 -8.22 38.02
C LEU A 397 0.71 -6.85 37.35
N PRO A 398 -0.54 -6.32 37.44
CA PRO A 398 -0.91 -5.05 36.83
C PRO A 398 -0.06 -3.85 37.26
N TRP A 399 0.43 -3.82 38.50
CA TRP A 399 1.22 -2.71 39.03
C TRP A 399 2.59 -2.56 38.33
N HIS A 400 3.21 -3.65 37.84
CA HIS A 400 4.47 -3.56 37.10
C HIS A 400 4.30 -2.72 35.82
N TYR A 401 3.13 -2.82 35.17
CA TYR A 401 2.80 -2.00 34.02
C TYR A 401 2.50 -0.55 34.43
N GLY A 402 1.79 -0.38 35.56
CA GLY A 402 1.52 0.94 36.14
C GLY A 402 2.80 1.72 36.48
N GLU A 403 3.80 1.08 37.09
CA GLU A 403 5.08 1.70 37.41
C GLU A 403 5.80 2.22 36.15
N CYS A 404 5.86 1.40 35.11
CA CYS A 404 6.46 1.81 33.83
C CYS A 404 5.69 2.93 33.12
N SER A 405 4.36 2.94 33.25
CA SER A 405 3.50 4.01 32.74
C SER A 405 3.34 5.21 33.69
N ARG A 406 4.04 5.21 34.84
CA ARG A 406 3.99 6.24 35.91
C ARG A 406 2.59 6.47 36.49
N GLN A 407 1.86 5.39 36.69
CA GLN A 407 0.52 5.36 37.27
C GLN A 407 0.58 4.74 38.67
N ASP A 408 0.98 5.55 39.66
CA ASP A 408 1.13 5.15 41.07
C ASP A 408 -0.19 4.65 41.69
N ILE A 409 -1.33 5.04 41.10
CA ILE A 409 -2.68 4.67 41.55
C ILE A 409 -2.88 3.15 41.65
N VAL A 410 -2.25 2.37 40.77
CA VAL A 410 -2.37 0.90 40.78
C VAL A 410 -1.69 0.32 42.02
N PHE A 411 -0.51 0.85 42.38
CA PHE A 411 0.22 0.43 43.57
C PHE A 411 -0.47 0.89 44.86
N GLU A 412 -0.89 2.15 44.91
CA GLU A 412 -1.60 2.72 46.08
C GLU A 412 -2.90 1.96 46.38
N GLU A 413 -3.72 1.67 45.36
CA GLU A 413 -4.96 0.92 45.56
C GLU A 413 -4.71 -0.57 45.88
N THR A 414 -3.65 -1.18 45.33
CA THR A 414 -3.30 -2.57 45.66
C THR A 414 -2.90 -2.69 47.13
N THR A 415 -1.98 -1.86 47.61
CA THR A 415 -1.52 -1.86 49.01
C THR A 415 -2.63 -1.47 49.99
N ARG A 416 -3.51 -0.54 49.60
CA ARG A 416 -4.67 -0.14 50.40
C ARG A 416 -5.68 -1.27 50.57
N ARG A 417 -5.99 -2.01 49.50
CA ARG A 417 -7.02 -3.07 49.51
C ARG A 417 -6.48 -4.40 50.02
N PHE A 418 -5.18 -4.65 49.88
CA PHE A 418 -4.52 -5.89 50.26
C PHE A 418 -3.24 -5.62 51.09
N PRO A 419 -3.40 -5.18 52.35
CA PRO A 419 -2.27 -4.77 53.21
C PRO A 419 -1.33 -5.93 53.60
N ASP A 420 -1.79 -7.17 53.49
CA ASP A 420 -1.05 -8.38 53.88
C ASP A 420 -0.28 -9.03 52.70
N VAL A 421 -0.37 -8.45 51.49
CA VAL A 421 0.32 -8.97 50.30
C VAL A 421 1.66 -8.26 50.13
N GLU A 422 2.77 -9.00 50.25
CA GLU A 422 4.08 -8.51 49.84
C GLU A 422 4.11 -8.41 48.31
N VAL A 423 4.10 -7.16 47.81
CA VAL A 423 4.23 -6.86 46.38
C VAL A 423 5.70 -7.00 46.00
N ASP A 424 6.02 -7.94 45.11
CA ASP A 424 7.40 -8.26 44.71
C ASP A 424 8.04 -7.12 43.88
N LEU A 425 8.76 -6.21 44.54
CA LEU A 425 9.37 -5.02 43.93
C LEU A 425 10.57 -5.32 43.01
N GLU A 426 11.05 -6.57 42.93
CA GLU A 426 12.28 -6.90 42.21
C GLU A 426 12.06 -7.25 40.72
N LEU A 427 10.81 -7.37 40.27
CA LEU A 427 10.45 -7.84 38.91
C LEU A 427 10.19 -6.68 37.92
N VAL A 428 11.13 -5.72 37.84
CA VAL A 428 11.07 -4.61 36.88
C VAL A 428 11.68 -5.04 35.53
N PRO A 429 10.98 -4.94 34.38
CA PRO A 429 11.51 -5.37 33.09
C PRO A 429 12.58 -4.41 32.53
N ASP A 430 13.59 -4.95 31.83
CA ASP A 430 14.54 -4.15 31.02
C ASP A 430 13.87 -3.55 29.76
N GLU A 431 12.81 -4.19 29.23
CA GLU A 431 11.99 -3.71 28.09
C GLU A 431 10.52 -4.14 28.23
N ILE A 432 9.58 -3.21 28.04
CA ILE A 432 8.15 -3.51 27.83
C ILE A 432 7.85 -3.39 26.34
N ARG A 433 7.38 -4.49 25.72
CA ARG A 433 6.83 -4.45 24.37
C ARG A 433 5.46 -3.77 24.40
N PHE A 434 5.39 -2.55 23.87
CA PHE A 434 4.15 -1.80 23.68
C PHE A 434 3.34 -2.24 22.46
N ASP A 435 3.63 -3.42 21.89
CA ASP A 435 3.04 -3.93 20.65
C ASP A 435 1.53 -4.26 20.77
N PHE A 436 0.89 -3.90 21.88
CA PHE A 436 -0.53 -4.14 22.17
C PHE A 436 -1.48 -3.57 21.09
N LEU A 437 -1.07 -2.49 20.41
CA LEU A 437 -1.82 -1.80 19.34
C LEU A 437 -1.15 -1.84 17.95
N ALA A 438 -0.02 -2.53 17.79
CA ALA A 438 0.82 -2.48 16.59
C ALA A 438 0.33 -3.39 15.45
#